data_AF-A0A535YUH4-F1
#
_entry.id   AF-A0A535YUH4-F1
#
_cell.length_a   1.000
_cell.length_b   1.000
_cell.length_c   1.000
_cell.angle_alpha   90.00
_cell.angle_beta   90.00
_cell.angle_gamma   90.00
#
_symmetry.space_group_name_H-M   'P 1'
#
loop_
_entity.id
_entity.type
_entity.pdbx_description
1 polymer ?
#
loop_
_entity_poly.entity_id
_entity_poly.type
_entity_poly.pdbx_seq_one_letter_code
_entity_poly.pdbx_strand_id
1 'polypeptide(L)'
;MTIQAAIDDMTDAERRAAQAAQLRRIRIQHVARLERLVEVVELRNLHRDRQVPPEMWRELQELDSSLPVRAPAALWRARNTARLHDALLDWEAELLDEVAPHRGEYDDTRDD
;
A
#
# COMPACT_ATOMS: atom_id res chain seq x y z
N MET A 1 -4.84 41.37 13.45
CA MET A 1 -4.89 39.94 13.82
C MET A 1 -5.23 39.85 15.29
N THR A 2 -6.29 39.13 15.66
CA THR A 2 -6.73 38.95 17.05
C THR A 2 -6.23 37.61 17.58
N ILE A 3 -6.04 37.51 18.91
CA ILE A 3 -5.58 36.29 19.58
C ILE A 3 -6.50 35.09 19.27
N GLN A 4 -7.80 35.32 19.08
CA GLN A 4 -8.77 34.29 18.70
C GLN A 4 -8.47 33.66 17.33
N ALA A 5 -8.09 34.45 16.32
CA ALA A 5 -7.76 33.92 14.99
C ALA A 5 -6.52 33.01 15.03
N ALA A 6 -5.54 33.32 15.87
CA ALA A 6 -4.34 32.49 16.04
C ALA A 6 -4.66 31.14 16.74
N ILE A 7 -5.61 31.14 17.68
CA ILE A 7 -6.07 29.91 18.36
C ILE A 7 -6.85 29.01 17.40
N ASP A 8 -7.71 29.59 16.56
CA ASP A 8 -8.49 28.86 15.57
C ASP A 8 -7.56 28.26 14.49
N ASP A 9 -6.58 29.03 14.01
CA ASP A 9 -5.56 28.55 13.05
C ASP A 9 -4.70 27.41 13.62
N MET A 10 -4.32 27.48 14.90
CA MET A 10 -3.60 26.39 15.58
C MET A 10 -4.46 25.13 15.68
N THR A 11 -5.73 25.27 16.04
CA THR A 11 -6.67 24.14 16.18
C THR A 11 -6.93 23.47 14.83
N ASP A 12 -6.96 24.24 13.74
CA ASP A 12 -7.08 23.71 12.38
C ASP A 12 -5.78 23.09 11.87
N ALA A 13 -4.62 23.61 12.25
CA ALA A 13 -3.33 22.98 11.98
C ALA A 13 -3.21 21.61 12.67
N GLU A 14 -3.60 21.52 13.95
CA GLU A 14 -3.61 20.25 14.71
C GLU A 14 -4.56 19.22 14.09
N ARG A 15 -5.77 19.63 13.69
CA ARG A 15 -6.72 18.75 13.00
C ARG A 15 -6.17 18.22 11.68
N ARG A 16 -5.52 19.08 10.87
CA ARG A 16 -4.88 18.67 9.62
C ARG A 16 -3.72 17.69 9.86
N ALA A 17 -2.90 17.95 10.88
CA ALA A 17 -1.80 17.05 11.25
C ALA A 17 -2.30 15.67 11.72
N ALA A 18 -3.35 15.63 12.54
CA ALA A 18 -3.96 14.38 12.99
C ALA A 18 -4.57 13.58 11.83
N GLN A 19 -5.27 14.23 10.90
CA GLN A 19 -5.80 13.61 9.69
C GLN A 19 -4.66 13.05 8.81
N ALA A 20 -3.60 13.82 8.58
CA ALA A 20 -2.43 13.36 7.83
C ALA A 20 -1.75 12.14 8.49
N ALA A 21 -1.60 12.14 9.82
CA ALA A 21 -1.04 11.02 10.55
C ALA A 21 -1.92 9.76 10.49
N GLN A 22 -3.25 9.92 10.54
CA GLN A 22 -4.19 8.82 10.39
C GLN A 22 -4.16 8.23 8.98
N LEU A 23 -4.16 9.07 7.95
CA LEU A 23 -4.00 8.65 6.56
C LEU A 23 -2.66 7.92 6.35
N ARG A 24 -1.57 8.42 6.94
CA ARG A 24 -0.27 7.75 6.91
C ARG A 24 -0.31 6.37 7.56
N ARG A 25 -0.96 6.21 8.72
CA ARG A 25 -1.11 4.90 9.38
C ARG A 25 -1.91 3.92 8.53
N ILE A 26 -3.03 4.37 7.97
CA ILE A 26 -3.88 3.56 7.10
C ILE A 26 -3.07 3.11 5.88
N ARG A 27 -2.31 4.02 5.24
CA ARG A 27 -1.40 3.70 4.13
C ARG A 27 -0.37 2.63 4.50
N ILE A 28 0.31 2.75 5.65
CA ILE A 28 1.29 1.76 6.12
C ILE A 28 0.64 0.38 6.33
N GLN A 29 -0.55 0.33 6.95
CA GLN A 29 -1.26 -0.93 7.18
C GLN A 29 -1.66 -1.62 5.87
N HIS A 30 -2.03 -0.84 4.87
CA HIS A 30 -2.40 -1.30 3.54
C HIS A 30 -1.21 -1.84 2.75
N VAL A 31 -0.08 -1.13 2.74
CA VAL A 31 1.19 -1.61 2.16
C VAL A 31 1.60 -2.92 2.82
N ALA A 32 1.63 -2.97 4.16
CA ALA A 32 1.99 -4.19 4.88
C ALA A 32 1.05 -5.37 4.59
N ARG A 33 -0.22 -5.13 4.27
CA ARG A 33 -1.17 -6.19 3.89
C ARG A 33 -0.87 -6.70 2.47
N LEU A 34 -0.48 -5.83 1.54
CA LEU A 34 -0.07 -6.21 0.20
C LEU A 34 1.27 -6.97 0.21
N GLU A 35 2.27 -6.49 0.96
CA GLU A 35 3.57 -7.16 1.14
C GLU A 35 3.40 -8.61 1.63
N ARG A 36 2.53 -8.84 2.63
CA ARG A 36 2.24 -10.20 3.10
C ARG A 36 1.65 -11.10 2.02
N LEU A 37 0.84 -10.56 1.12
CA LEU A 37 0.28 -11.34 0.01
C LEU A 37 1.35 -11.64 -1.04
N VAL A 38 2.25 -10.70 -1.33
CA VAL A 38 3.43 -10.92 -2.17
C VAL A 38 4.25 -12.08 -1.61
N GLU A 39 4.62 -12.04 -0.33
CA GLU A 39 5.38 -13.09 0.34
C GLU A 39 4.70 -14.47 0.23
N VAL A 40 3.38 -14.53 0.45
CA VAL A 40 2.63 -15.80 0.36
C VAL A 40 2.61 -16.34 -1.07
N VAL A 41 2.45 -15.48 -2.08
CA VAL A 41 2.48 -15.89 -3.50
C VAL A 41 3.90 -16.31 -3.90
N GLU A 42 4.92 -15.61 -3.43
CA GLU A 42 6.34 -15.95 -3.63
C GLU A 42 6.66 -17.34 -3.05
N LEU A 43 6.28 -17.59 -1.80
CA LEU A 43 6.45 -18.89 -1.13
C LEU A 43 5.77 -20.03 -1.90
N ARG A 44 4.57 -19.78 -2.45
CA ARG A 44 3.87 -20.79 -3.27
C ARG A 44 4.55 -21.01 -4.62
N ASN A 45 5.02 -19.94 -5.26
CA ASN A 45 5.79 -20.01 -6.50
C ASN A 45 7.07 -20.83 -6.30
N LEU A 46 7.78 -20.61 -5.19
CA LEU A 46 8.97 -21.38 -4.78
C LEU A 46 8.66 -22.87 -4.59
N HIS A 47 7.51 -23.20 -3.99
CA HIS A 47 7.03 -24.59 -3.85
C HIS A 47 6.49 -25.19 -5.16
N ARG A 48 6.55 -24.47 -6.28
CA ARG A 48 5.96 -24.83 -7.58
C ARG A 48 4.46 -25.08 -7.53
N ASP A 49 3.78 -24.53 -6.54
CA ASP A 49 2.34 -24.59 -6.44
C ASP A 49 1.77 -23.56 -7.42
N ARG A 50 1.18 -24.05 -8.51
CA ARG A 50 0.80 -23.21 -9.65
C ARG A 50 -0.57 -22.56 -9.50
N GLN A 51 -1.34 -22.99 -8.50
CA GLN A 51 -2.70 -22.51 -8.27
C GLN A 51 -2.74 -21.53 -7.11
N VAL A 52 -3.49 -20.46 -7.32
CA VAL A 52 -3.74 -19.44 -6.30
C VAL A 52 -5.09 -19.78 -5.66
N PRO A 53 -5.15 -19.94 -4.34
CA PRO A 53 -6.38 -20.29 -3.65
C PRO A 53 -7.51 -19.26 -3.81
N PRO A 54 -8.79 -19.68 -3.80
CA PRO A 54 -9.93 -18.77 -3.87
C PRO A 54 -9.96 -17.70 -2.75
N GLU A 55 -9.51 -18.02 -1.55
CA GLU A 55 -9.44 -17.08 -0.42
C GLU A 55 -8.49 -15.92 -0.70
N MET A 56 -7.38 -16.19 -1.39
CA MET A 56 -6.38 -15.17 -1.73
C MET A 56 -6.91 -14.19 -2.78
N TRP A 57 -7.66 -14.71 -3.77
CA TRP A 57 -8.36 -13.84 -4.73
C TRP A 57 -9.38 -12.93 -4.05
N ARG A 58 -10.06 -13.41 -3.01
CA ARG A 58 -10.98 -12.59 -2.22
C ARG A 58 -10.24 -11.49 -1.47
N GLU A 59 -9.12 -11.82 -0.83
CA GLU A 59 -8.29 -10.82 -0.15
C GLU A 59 -7.75 -9.76 -1.10
N LEU A 60 -7.33 -10.15 -2.32
CA LEU A 60 -6.90 -9.21 -3.36
C LEU A 60 -8.03 -8.28 -3.81
N GLN A 61 -9.26 -8.78 -3.90
CA GLN A 61 -10.43 -7.97 -4.27
C GLN A 61 -10.83 -6.99 -3.16
N GLU A 62 -10.73 -7.41 -1.90
CA GLU A 62 -10.91 -6.52 -0.75
C GLU A 62 -9.84 -5.43 -0.70
N LEU A 63 -8.59 -5.78 -0.99
CA LEU A 63 -7.51 -4.80 -1.11
C LEU A 63 -7.76 -3.80 -2.23
N ASP A 64 -8.10 -4.25 -3.44
CA ASP A 64 -8.41 -3.35 -4.56
C ASP A 64 -9.53 -2.37 -4.23
N SER A 65 -10.51 -2.79 -3.43
CA SER A 65 -11.61 -1.93 -3.01
C SER A 65 -11.21 -0.90 -1.93
N SER A 66 -10.13 -1.15 -1.20
CA SER A 66 -9.68 -0.32 -0.06
C SER A 66 -8.44 0.52 -0.36
N LEU A 67 -7.67 0.18 -1.38
CA LEU A 67 -6.47 0.90 -1.78
C LEU A 67 -6.81 2.13 -2.65
N PRO A 68 -6.02 3.21 -2.54
CA PRO A 68 -6.17 4.38 -3.40
C PRO A 68 -5.77 4.09 -4.86
N VAL A 69 -4.93 3.07 -5.07
CA VAL A 69 -4.47 2.62 -6.40
C VAL A 69 -5.15 1.31 -6.75
N ARG A 70 -5.72 1.24 -7.94
CA ARG A 70 -6.41 0.05 -8.45
C ARG A 70 -5.42 -1.03 -8.85
N ALA A 71 -5.79 -2.29 -8.63
CA ALA A 71 -5.04 -3.44 -9.08
C ALA A 71 -4.89 -3.43 -10.61
N PRO A 72 -3.67 -3.66 -11.14
CA PRO A 72 -3.44 -3.69 -12.57
C PRO A 72 -4.21 -4.85 -13.21
N ALA A 73 -4.71 -4.65 -14.43
CA ALA A 73 -5.46 -5.68 -15.15
C ALA A 73 -4.65 -6.97 -15.41
N ALA A 74 -3.32 -6.93 -15.28
CA ALA A 74 -2.44 -8.09 -15.36
C ALA A 74 -2.64 -9.04 -14.17
N LEU A 75 -2.92 -8.50 -12.97
CA LEU A 75 -3.18 -9.25 -11.75
C LEU A 75 -4.37 -10.20 -11.93
N TRP A 76 -5.49 -9.70 -12.44
CA TRP A 76 -6.71 -10.48 -12.68
C TRP A 76 -6.60 -11.46 -13.86
N ARG A 77 -5.60 -11.30 -14.72
CA ARG A 77 -5.31 -12.20 -15.85
C ARG A 77 -4.22 -13.21 -15.55
N ALA A 78 -3.61 -13.16 -14.36
CA ALA A 78 -2.56 -14.07 -13.97
C ALA A 78 -3.09 -15.52 -13.93
N ARG A 79 -2.44 -16.41 -14.70
CA ARG A 79 -2.84 -17.83 -14.82
C ARG A 79 -1.99 -18.77 -13.96
N ASN A 80 -1.00 -18.23 -13.27
CA ASN A 80 -0.11 -18.95 -12.39
C ASN A 80 0.46 -18.00 -11.34
N THR A 81 1.06 -18.58 -10.30
CA THR A 81 1.65 -17.86 -9.17
C THR A 81 2.79 -16.93 -9.58
N ALA A 82 3.63 -17.30 -10.56
CA ALA A 82 4.70 -16.41 -11.06
C ALA A 82 4.15 -15.11 -11.68
N ARG A 83 3.17 -15.20 -12.59
CA ARG A 83 2.55 -14.02 -13.21
C ARG A 83 1.73 -13.20 -12.22
N LEU A 84 1.17 -13.86 -11.19
CA LEU A 84 0.49 -13.14 -10.12
C LEU A 84 1.50 -12.37 -9.28
N HIS A 85 2.63 -12.99 -8.93
CA HIS A 85 3.71 -12.36 -8.19
C HIS A 85 4.22 -11.10 -8.90
N ASP A 86 4.55 -11.20 -10.19
CA ASP A 86 5.03 -10.05 -10.96
C ASP A 86 4.00 -8.89 -10.95
N ALA A 87 2.72 -9.21 -11.16
CA ALA A 87 1.66 -8.21 -11.15
C ALA A 87 1.39 -7.60 -9.75
N LEU A 88 1.68 -8.34 -8.68
CA LEU A 88 1.61 -7.81 -7.31
C LEU A 88 2.76 -6.85 -7.03
N LEU A 89 3.97 -7.15 -7.49
CA LEU A 89 5.12 -6.25 -7.36
C LEU A 89 4.88 -4.92 -8.11
N ASP A 90 4.32 -4.99 -9.32
CA ASP A 90 3.93 -3.79 -10.07
C ASP A 90 2.91 -2.95 -9.30
N TRP A 91 1.89 -3.61 -8.72
CA TRP A 91 0.87 -2.92 -7.94
C TRP A 91 1.41 -2.32 -6.63
N GLU A 92 2.34 -3.01 -5.98
CA GLU A 92 3.03 -2.52 -4.80
C GLU A 92 3.87 -1.28 -5.12
N ALA A 93 4.59 -1.28 -6.24
CA ALA A 93 5.36 -0.14 -6.70
C ALA A 93 4.45 1.08 -6.93
N GLU A 94 3.33 0.92 -7.66
CA GLU A 94 2.37 2.01 -7.88
C GLU A 94 1.76 2.51 -6.57
N LEU A 95 1.43 1.60 -5.64
CA LEU A 95 0.93 1.97 -4.33
C LEU A 95 1.96 2.79 -3.56
N LEU A 96 3.23 2.37 -3.57
CA LEU A 96 4.34 3.04 -2.90
C LEU A 96 4.59 4.43 -3.48
N ASP A 97 4.49 4.61 -4.78
CA ASP A 97 4.60 5.93 -5.43
C ASP A 97 3.47 6.88 -4.97
N GLU A 98 2.24 6.38 -4.82
CA GLU A 98 1.10 7.17 -4.35
C GLU A 98 1.18 7.48 -2.85
N VAL A 99 1.62 6.51 -2.03
CA VAL A 99 1.63 6.67 -0.57
C VAL A 99 2.88 7.38 -0.06
N ALA A 100 3.99 7.29 -0.81
CA ALA A 100 5.29 7.84 -0.50
C ALA A 100 5.93 8.49 -1.76
N PRO A 101 5.35 9.58 -2.29
CA PRO A 101 5.84 10.22 -3.53
C PRO A 101 7.28 10.75 -3.43
N HIS A 102 7.81 10.91 -2.21
CA HIS A 102 9.20 11.29 -1.94
C HIS A 102 10.10 10.07 -1.66
N ARG A 103 9.77 8.86 -2.13
CA ARG A 103 10.57 7.64 -1.85
C ARG A 103 12.05 7.77 -2.26
N GLY A 104 12.36 8.62 -3.24
CA GLY A 104 13.74 8.98 -3.61
C GLY A 104 14.49 9.85 -2.59
N GLU A 105 13.81 10.50 -1.64
CA GLU A 105 14.43 11.30 -0.56
C GLU A 105 14.63 10.48 0.73
N TYR A 106 13.97 9.33 0.88
CA TYR A 106 14.07 8.50 2.08
C TYR A 106 15.24 7.49 2.07
N ASP A 107 16.03 7.45 0.99
CA ASP A 107 17.21 6.57 0.87
C ASP A 107 18.39 7.03 1.75
N ASP A 108 18.30 8.19 2.40
CA ASP A 108 19.42 8.82 3.14
C ASP A 108 19.21 8.93 4.66
N THR A 109 18.37 8.06 5.26
CA THR A 109 18.17 8.05 6.73
C THR A 109 18.32 6.67 7.38
N ARG A 110 18.98 5.73 6.71
CA ARG A 110 19.46 4.50 7.34
C ARG A 110 20.99 4.41 7.23
N ASP A 111 21.66 5.30 7.95
CA ASP A 111 23.03 5.08 8.39
C ASP A 111 23.00 4.56 9.84
N ASP A 112 23.70 3.43 10.03
CA ASP A 112 24.05 2.67 11.25
C ASP A 112 22.97 2.02 12.15
#